data_AF-A0A0C3ADQ5-F1
#
_entry.id   AF-A0A0C3ADQ5-F1
#
_cell.length_a   1.000
_cell.length_b   1.000
_cell.length_c   1.000
_cell.angle_alpha   90.00
_cell.angle_beta   90.00
_cell.angle_gamma   90.00
#
_symmetry.space_group_name_H-M   'P 1'
#
loop_
_entity.id
_entity.type
_entity.pdbx_description
1 polymer ?
#
loop_
_entity_poly.entity_id
_entity_poly.type
_entity_poly.pdbx_seq_one_letter_code
_entity_poly.pdbx_strand_id
1 'polypeptide(L)'
;MGHKKRKLSDLTVGDRNALLVALDAFQDNLDEDDEDLPSGLLTALGQFREKLEVVKHVSFSKVDPTDLAQLGIRVGPLFLNKEKTTSARALGLTEADNNILSMTVLQELVDLVRKHVSVITEAGCRVLINLLLLRVASTMSDENTDVNIIPEYPIAKTILAENRSFGGVVDFLMAKLPARYTDHLLRNPVISLNNPDLTPITSNIFEAKRDRVDAAIPQVALAAASHCKQHSLPVLRGCITSGEQWVFFIYEAKEVGGLVSCSSEYSIGQHFQDLPLILGILRDWVCALLIIL
;
A
#
# COMPACT_ATOMS: atom_id res chain seq x y z
N MET A 1 21.62 5.85 -51.30
CA MET A 1 21.37 6.82 -50.19
C MET A 1 21.11 6.01 -48.93
N GLY A 2 21.97 6.12 -47.92
CA GLY A 2 21.80 5.36 -46.67
C GLY A 2 20.68 5.96 -45.83
N HIS A 3 19.67 5.15 -45.48
CA HIS A 3 18.65 5.56 -44.50
C HIS A 3 19.33 5.89 -43.18
N LYS A 4 19.31 7.19 -42.82
CA LYS A 4 19.84 7.67 -41.55
C LYS A 4 18.96 7.08 -40.45
N LYS A 5 19.52 6.18 -39.62
CA LYS A 5 18.81 5.61 -38.48
C LYS A 5 18.32 6.75 -37.59
N ARG A 6 17.00 6.94 -37.48
CA ARG A 6 16.40 7.93 -36.58
C ARG A 6 16.61 7.45 -35.14
N LYS A 7 17.06 8.34 -34.26
CA LYS A 7 17.11 8.05 -32.82
C LYS A 7 15.71 8.27 -32.25
N LEU A 8 15.41 7.59 -31.15
CA LEU A 8 14.14 7.78 -30.41
C LEU A 8 13.96 9.22 -29.89
N SER A 9 15.08 9.92 -29.67
CA SER A 9 15.11 11.36 -29.35
C SER A 9 14.54 12.24 -30.47
N ASP A 10 14.48 11.74 -31.71
CA ASP A 10 14.09 12.48 -32.90
C ASP A 10 12.59 12.28 -33.25
N LEU A 11 11.84 11.60 -32.37
CA LEU A 11 10.41 11.39 -32.47
C LEU A 11 9.66 12.53 -31.78
N THR A 12 8.63 13.05 -32.44
CA THR A 12 7.71 14.01 -31.82
C THR A 12 6.87 13.34 -30.72
N VAL A 13 6.22 14.13 -29.87
CA VAL A 13 5.26 13.59 -28.87
C VAL A 13 4.14 12.82 -29.56
N GLY A 14 3.67 13.31 -30.72
CA GLY A 14 2.66 12.62 -31.53
C GLY A 14 3.15 11.26 -32.05
N ASP A 15 4.39 11.18 -32.55
CA ASP A 15 4.98 9.92 -33.03
C ASP A 15 5.13 8.89 -31.89
N ARG A 16 5.55 9.34 -30.70
CA ARG A 16 5.70 8.48 -29.53
C ARG A 16 4.37 7.94 -29.06
N ASN A 17 3.34 8.77 -29.00
CA ASN A 17 2.00 8.35 -28.61
C ASN A 17 1.41 7.35 -29.60
N ALA A 18 1.58 7.57 -30.92
CA ALA A 18 1.15 6.63 -31.93
C ALA A 18 1.85 5.26 -31.81
N LEU A 19 3.15 5.27 -31.51
CA LEU A 19 3.92 4.03 -31.26
C LEU A 19 3.49 3.32 -29.97
N LEU A 20 3.19 4.06 -28.90
CA LEU A 20 2.67 3.49 -27.67
C LEU A 20 1.31 2.80 -27.89
N VAL A 21 0.38 3.45 -28.57
CA VAL A 21 -0.93 2.88 -28.92
C VAL A 21 -0.78 1.61 -29.78
N ALA A 22 0.12 1.63 -30.75
CA ALA A 22 0.40 0.44 -31.56
C ALA A 22 1.03 -0.70 -30.73
N LEU A 23 1.84 -0.36 -29.72
CA LEU A 23 2.45 -1.33 -28.82
C LEU A 23 1.41 -1.94 -27.87
N ASP A 24 0.49 -1.13 -27.33
CA ASP A 24 -0.66 -1.57 -26.53
C ASP A 24 -1.49 -2.58 -27.32
N ALA A 25 -1.95 -2.18 -28.51
CA ALA A 25 -2.74 -3.05 -29.37
C ALA A 25 -1.99 -4.33 -29.76
N PHE A 26 -0.67 -4.29 -29.93
CA PHE A 26 0.11 -5.50 -30.20
C PHE A 26 0.19 -6.42 -28.97
N GLN A 27 0.46 -5.86 -27.79
CA GLN A 27 0.54 -6.64 -26.54
C GLN A 27 -0.80 -7.26 -26.16
N ASP A 28 -1.91 -6.54 -26.33
CA ASP A 28 -3.26 -7.04 -26.04
C ASP A 28 -3.67 -8.23 -26.93
N ASN A 29 -2.97 -8.45 -28.04
CA ASN A 29 -3.17 -9.59 -28.94
C ASN A 29 -2.17 -10.73 -28.70
N LEU A 30 -1.27 -10.62 -27.72
CA LEU A 30 -0.38 -11.71 -27.32
C LEU A 30 -1.05 -12.54 -26.23
N ASP A 31 -1.02 -13.86 -26.39
CA ASP A 31 -1.40 -14.79 -25.33
C ASP A 31 -0.15 -15.04 -24.46
N GLU A 32 -0.16 -14.59 -23.20
CA GLU A 32 1.00 -14.68 -22.32
C GLU A 32 1.41 -16.14 -22.02
N ASP A 33 0.50 -17.09 -22.22
CA ASP A 33 0.73 -18.53 -22.04
C ASP A 33 1.15 -19.25 -23.34
N ASP A 34 1.33 -18.52 -24.45
CA ASP A 34 1.77 -19.10 -25.72
C ASP A 34 3.25 -19.51 -25.67
N GLU A 35 3.49 -20.83 -25.66
CA GLU A 35 4.82 -21.46 -25.64
C GLU A 35 5.65 -21.15 -26.90
N ASP A 36 5.02 -20.71 -28.00
CA ASP A 36 5.71 -20.32 -29.24
C ASP A 36 6.23 -18.88 -29.20
N LEU A 37 5.93 -18.10 -28.14
CA LEU A 37 6.43 -16.74 -28.01
C LEU A 37 7.96 -16.72 -27.84
N PRO A 38 8.67 -15.83 -28.58
CA PRO A 38 10.10 -15.68 -28.40
C PRO A 38 10.45 -15.31 -26.97
N SER A 39 11.37 -16.07 -26.36
CA SER A 39 11.85 -15.82 -25.00
C SER A 39 12.35 -14.37 -24.86
N GLY A 40 11.77 -13.61 -23.92
CA GLY A 40 12.14 -12.22 -23.66
C GLY A 40 11.45 -11.17 -24.54
N LEU A 41 10.50 -11.56 -25.41
CA LEU A 41 9.71 -10.60 -26.20
C LEU A 41 8.94 -9.63 -25.30
N LEU A 42 8.22 -10.13 -24.29
CA LEU A 42 7.48 -9.28 -23.34
C LEU A 42 8.42 -8.31 -22.60
N THR A 43 9.61 -8.78 -22.21
CA THR A 43 10.65 -7.94 -21.60
C THR A 43 11.14 -6.85 -22.57
N ALA A 44 11.38 -7.19 -23.84
CA ALA A 44 11.83 -6.25 -24.86
C ALA A 44 10.75 -5.21 -25.20
N LEU A 45 9.48 -5.60 -25.26
CA LEU A 45 8.34 -4.69 -25.44
C LEU A 45 8.24 -3.72 -24.26
N GLY A 46 8.38 -4.20 -23.03
CA GLY A 46 8.46 -3.34 -21.84
C GLY A 46 9.58 -2.32 -21.92
N GLN A 47 10.80 -2.73 -22.32
CA GLN A 47 11.93 -1.81 -22.49
C GLN A 47 11.73 -0.80 -23.63
N PHE A 48 11.02 -1.19 -24.70
CA PHE A 48 10.74 -0.28 -25.82
C PHE A 48 9.68 0.75 -25.43
N ARG A 49 8.65 0.33 -24.69
CA ARG A 49 7.65 1.21 -24.08
C ARG A 49 8.28 2.26 -23.18
N GLU A 50 9.14 1.85 -22.24
CA GLU A 50 9.86 2.77 -21.33
C GLU A 50 10.66 3.84 -22.08
N LYS A 51 11.22 3.51 -23.25
CA LYS A 51 11.96 4.46 -24.08
C LYS A 51 11.05 5.46 -24.81
N LEU A 52 9.83 5.05 -25.13
CA LEU A 52 8.83 5.88 -25.82
C LEU A 52 8.06 6.79 -24.87
N GLU A 53 7.86 6.39 -23.60
CA GLU A 53 7.18 7.21 -22.61
C GLU A 53 7.94 8.53 -22.36
N VAL A 54 7.28 9.67 -22.62
CA VAL A 54 7.82 11.01 -22.34
C VAL A 54 7.87 11.26 -20.83
N VAL A 55 6.91 10.69 -20.10
CA VAL A 55 6.83 10.70 -18.65
C VAL A 55 7.51 9.44 -18.13
N LYS A 56 8.62 9.59 -17.41
CA LYS A 56 9.32 8.42 -16.87
C LYS A 56 8.53 7.82 -15.72
N HIS A 57 8.16 6.55 -15.85
CA HIS A 57 7.55 5.80 -14.77
C HIS A 57 8.60 5.31 -13.77
N VAL A 58 8.31 5.48 -12.49
CA VAL A 58 9.10 4.93 -11.38
C VAL A 58 8.23 4.04 -10.51
N SER A 59 8.60 2.77 -10.43
CA SER A 59 7.98 1.82 -9.52
C SER A 59 8.25 2.23 -8.08
N PHE A 60 7.27 2.08 -7.18
CA PHE A 60 7.43 2.35 -5.76
C PHE A 60 8.64 1.65 -5.14
N SER A 61 8.94 0.42 -5.57
CA SER A 61 10.11 -0.36 -5.11
C SER A 61 11.47 0.28 -5.42
N LYS A 62 11.52 1.25 -6.33
CA LYS A 62 12.74 1.96 -6.77
C LYS A 62 12.84 3.39 -6.22
N VAL A 63 11.88 3.79 -5.38
CA VAL A 63 11.79 5.16 -4.87
C VAL A 63 12.84 5.39 -3.79
N ASP A 64 13.47 6.56 -3.82
CA ASP A 64 14.46 6.97 -2.83
C ASP A 64 14.14 8.35 -2.21
N PRO A 65 14.87 8.79 -1.16
CA PRO A 65 14.62 10.08 -0.51
C PRO A 65 14.76 11.31 -1.43
N THR A 66 15.54 11.21 -2.51
CA THR A 66 15.70 12.27 -3.52
C THR A 66 14.40 12.49 -4.27
N ASP A 67 13.63 11.44 -4.54
CA ASP A 67 12.32 11.54 -5.19
C ASP A 67 11.34 12.34 -4.34
N LEU A 68 11.34 12.12 -3.01
CA LEU A 68 10.53 12.90 -2.09
C LEU A 68 10.91 14.39 -2.12
N ALA A 69 12.21 14.67 -2.07
CA ALA A 69 12.72 16.05 -2.10
C ALA A 69 12.33 16.77 -3.41
N GLN A 70 12.42 16.09 -4.55
CA GLN A 70 12.00 16.63 -5.85
C GLN A 70 10.50 16.92 -5.92
N LEU A 71 9.69 16.12 -5.22
CA LEU A 71 8.24 16.29 -5.15
C LEU A 71 7.80 17.26 -4.04
N GLY A 72 8.73 17.82 -3.27
CA GLY A 72 8.40 18.67 -2.12
C GLY A 72 7.71 17.92 -0.98
N ILE A 73 7.84 16.59 -0.93
CA ILE A 73 7.30 15.77 0.16
C ILE A 73 8.31 15.80 1.31
N ARG A 74 7.86 16.29 2.47
CA ARG A 74 8.68 16.39 3.68
C ARG A 74 8.41 15.20 4.59
N VAL A 75 9.44 14.75 5.30
CA VAL A 75 9.35 13.71 6.33
C VAL A 75 9.43 14.37 7.70
N GLY A 76 8.51 14.03 8.59
CA GLY A 76 8.45 14.54 9.96
C GLY A 76 8.16 13.44 10.99
N PRO A 77 8.35 13.72 12.29
CA PRO A 77 7.96 12.80 13.34
C PRO A 77 6.44 12.85 13.60
N LEU A 78 5.87 11.70 13.93
CA LEU A 78 4.52 11.54 14.45
C LEU A 78 4.64 11.18 15.94
N PHE A 79 4.08 12.01 16.80
CA PHE A 79 4.05 11.75 18.24
C PHE A 79 2.65 11.31 18.64
N LEU A 80 2.54 10.13 19.24
CA LEU A 80 1.26 9.72 19.84
C LEU A 80 0.98 10.54 21.09
N ASN A 81 -0.28 10.87 21.30
CA ASN A 81 -0.70 11.54 22.51
C ASN A 81 -0.56 10.57 23.70
N LYS A 82 0.39 10.86 24.60
CA LYS A 82 0.70 10.02 25.77
C LYS A 82 -0.52 9.80 26.68
N GLU A 83 -1.38 10.82 26.82
CA GLU A 83 -2.57 10.74 27.66
C GLU A 83 -3.60 9.73 27.12
N LYS A 84 -3.54 9.46 25.82
CA LYS A 84 -4.49 8.59 25.12
C LYS A 84 -3.94 7.19 24.85
N THR A 85 -2.69 6.92 25.26
CA THR A 85 -2.05 5.60 25.10
C THR A 85 -2.79 4.51 25.88
N THR A 86 -3.31 4.80 27.08
CA THR A 86 -4.12 3.86 27.85
C THR A 86 -5.42 3.51 27.12
N SER A 87 -6.10 4.52 26.56
CA SER A 87 -7.32 4.34 25.78
C SER A 87 -7.06 3.55 24.50
N ALA A 88 -5.93 3.80 23.82
CA ALA A 88 -5.50 3.02 22.66
C ALA A 88 -5.33 1.53 23.02
N ARG A 89 -4.63 1.23 24.12
CA ARG A 89 -4.46 -0.15 24.59
C ARG A 89 -5.80 -0.81 24.90
N ALA A 90 -6.70 -0.11 25.59
CA ALA A 90 -8.04 -0.61 25.86
C ALA A 90 -8.84 -0.88 24.56
N LEU A 91 -8.69 0.00 23.56
CA LEU A 91 -9.32 -0.17 22.25
C LEU A 91 -8.80 -1.43 21.53
N GLY A 92 -7.51 -1.72 21.62
CA GLY A 92 -6.91 -2.94 21.05
C GLY A 92 -7.27 -4.23 21.79
N LEU A 93 -7.66 -4.13 23.07
CA LEU A 93 -8.17 -5.25 23.87
C LEU A 93 -9.66 -5.53 23.69
N THR A 94 -10.39 -4.69 22.94
CA THR A 94 -11.82 -4.87 22.78
C THR A 94 -12.11 -6.18 22.03
N GLU A 95 -13.07 -6.93 22.56
CA GLU A 95 -13.62 -8.12 21.94
C GLU A 95 -14.92 -7.78 21.22
N ALA A 96 -15.19 -8.48 20.12
CA ALA A 96 -16.50 -8.45 19.46
C ALA A 96 -17.27 -9.72 19.87
N ASP A 97 -18.58 -9.61 20.00
CA ASP A 97 -19.44 -10.74 20.34
C ASP A 97 -19.31 -11.84 19.29
N ASN A 98 -19.15 -13.09 19.74
CA ASN A 98 -18.93 -14.27 18.88
C ASN A 98 -17.66 -14.21 17.99
N ASN A 99 -16.68 -13.35 18.30
CA ASN A 99 -15.44 -13.32 17.54
C ASN A 99 -14.60 -14.59 17.80
N ILE A 100 -14.28 -15.31 16.72
CA ILE A 100 -13.46 -16.53 16.73
C ILE A 100 -12.00 -16.20 17.12
N LEU A 101 -11.49 -15.03 16.71
CA LEU A 101 -10.10 -14.64 16.90
C LEU A 101 -9.96 -13.69 18.10
N SER A 102 -10.13 -14.19 19.32
CA SER A 102 -9.94 -13.40 20.56
C SER A 102 -8.48 -12.96 20.77
N MET A 103 -8.22 -12.05 21.72
CA MET A 103 -6.85 -11.64 22.06
C MET A 103 -5.97 -12.83 22.50
N THR A 104 -6.52 -13.74 23.31
CA THR A 104 -5.79 -14.94 23.76
C THR A 104 -5.45 -15.86 22.59
N VAL A 105 -6.44 -16.14 21.72
CA VAL A 105 -6.24 -16.98 20.53
C VAL A 105 -5.22 -16.32 19.59
N LEU A 106 -5.28 -14.99 19.43
CA LEU A 106 -4.30 -14.26 18.65
C LEU A 106 -2.89 -14.46 19.21
N GLN A 107 -2.67 -14.30 20.52
CA GLN A 107 -1.35 -14.49 21.13
C GLN A 107 -0.81 -15.90 20.91
N GLU A 108 -1.65 -16.94 21.07
CA GLU A 108 -1.28 -18.33 20.78
C GLU A 108 -0.89 -18.54 19.31
N LEU A 109 -1.63 -17.93 18.38
CA LEU A 109 -1.33 -18.01 16.94
C LEU A 109 -0.05 -17.25 16.59
N VAL A 110 0.22 -16.11 17.21
CA VAL A 110 1.49 -15.38 17.02
C VAL A 110 2.66 -16.24 17.51
N ASP A 111 2.55 -16.89 18.68
CA ASP A 111 3.58 -17.81 19.16
C ASP A 111 3.78 -19.02 18.24
N LEU A 112 2.70 -19.55 17.67
CA LEU A 112 2.77 -20.63 16.69
C LEU A 112 3.53 -20.18 15.43
N VAL A 113 3.23 -18.98 14.91
CA VAL A 113 3.94 -18.40 13.77
C VAL A 113 5.41 -18.20 14.11
N ARG A 114 5.76 -17.61 15.26
CA ARG A 114 7.15 -17.43 15.71
C ARG A 114 7.91 -18.76 15.81
N LYS A 115 7.24 -19.83 16.20
CA LYS A 115 7.85 -21.16 16.35
C LYS A 115 8.06 -21.90 15.03
N HIS A 116 7.20 -21.67 14.03
CA HIS A 116 7.11 -22.52 12.84
C HIS A 116 7.32 -21.80 11.50
N VAL A 117 7.29 -20.46 11.47
CA VAL A 117 7.42 -19.65 10.27
C VAL A 117 8.70 -18.82 10.34
N SER A 118 9.47 -18.82 9.25
CA SER A 118 10.65 -17.98 9.13
C SER A 118 10.24 -16.52 8.89
N VAL A 119 10.04 -15.77 9.98
CA VAL A 119 9.70 -14.32 9.97
C VAL A 119 10.84 -13.44 9.49
N ILE A 120 11.98 -14.04 9.12
CA ILE A 120 13.05 -13.34 8.42
C ILE A 120 12.81 -13.32 6.90
N THR A 121 11.77 -13.95 6.37
CA THR A 121 11.43 -13.81 4.94
C THR A 121 10.25 -12.86 4.79
N GLU A 122 10.17 -12.10 3.70
CA GLU A 122 9.02 -11.22 3.46
C GLU A 122 7.69 -11.99 3.48
N ALA A 123 7.67 -13.17 2.84
CA ALA A 123 6.54 -14.08 2.90
C ALA A 123 6.19 -14.51 4.33
N GLY A 124 7.19 -14.79 5.16
CA GLY A 124 6.99 -15.14 6.57
C GLY A 124 6.47 -13.98 7.42
N CYS A 125 7.01 -12.77 7.23
CA CYS A 125 6.49 -11.54 7.87
C CYS A 125 5.00 -11.34 7.54
N ARG A 126 4.62 -11.54 6.27
CA ARG A 126 3.25 -11.39 5.79
C ARG A 126 2.27 -12.34 6.50
N VAL A 127 2.69 -13.51 6.98
CA VAL A 127 1.82 -14.40 7.78
C VAL A 127 1.39 -13.72 9.09
N LEU A 128 2.34 -13.13 9.80
CA LEU A 128 2.07 -12.44 11.06
C LEU A 128 1.25 -11.17 10.83
N ILE A 129 1.56 -10.41 9.77
CA ILE A 129 0.78 -9.23 9.38
C ILE A 129 -0.67 -9.63 9.12
N ASN A 130 -0.93 -10.63 8.26
CA ASN A 130 -2.27 -11.11 7.96
C ASN A 130 -3.06 -11.50 9.21
N LEU A 131 -2.43 -12.23 10.14
CA LEU A 131 -3.06 -12.62 11.40
C LEU A 131 -3.53 -11.41 12.22
N LEU A 132 -2.70 -10.38 12.31
CA LEU A 132 -3.01 -9.15 13.05
C LEU A 132 -4.08 -8.32 12.33
N LEU A 133 -4.01 -8.20 11.00
CA LEU A 133 -5.03 -7.50 10.21
C LEU A 133 -6.37 -8.24 10.28
N LEU A 134 -6.39 -9.57 10.28
CA LEU A 134 -7.61 -10.38 10.46
C LEU A 134 -8.24 -10.14 11.83
N ARG A 135 -7.43 -10.01 12.90
CA ARG A 135 -7.96 -9.61 14.22
C ARG A 135 -8.64 -8.24 14.13
N VAL A 136 -7.98 -7.26 13.52
CA VAL A 136 -8.56 -5.91 13.36
C VAL A 136 -9.85 -5.99 12.56
N ALA A 137 -9.85 -6.68 11.41
CA ALA A 137 -11.04 -6.83 10.59
C ALA A 137 -12.21 -7.50 11.34
N SER A 138 -11.94 -8.61 12.04
CA SER A 138 -12.97 -9.36 12.79
C SER A 138 -13.58 -8.58 13.96
N THR A 139 -12.82 -7.69 14.60
CA THR A 139 -13.32 -6.88 15.73
C THR A 139 -14.00 -5.59 15.31
N MET A 140 -13.82 -5.19 14.05
CA MET A 140 -14.31 -3.91 13.53
C MET A 140 -15.45 -4.04 12.51
N SER A 141 -15.69 -5.26 12.04
CA SER A 141 -16.78 -5.57 11.13
C SER A 141 -18.05 -5.85 11.94
N ASP A 142 -19.18 -5.37 11.45
CA ASP A 142 -20.50 -5.53 12.03
C ASP A 142 -21.54 -5.77 10.91
N GLU A 143 -22.82 -5.83 11.28
CA GLU A 143 -23.91 -6.09 10.32
C GLU A 143 -24.03 -5.03 9.20
N ASN A 144 -23.48 -3.83 9.40
CA ASN A 144 -23.62 -2.69 8.49
C ASN A 144 -22.34 -2.39 7.72
N THR A 145 -21.18 -2.64 8.31
CA THR A 145 -19.88 -2.29 7.77
C THR A 145 -18.87 -3.41 7.94
N ASP A 146 -18.09 -3.64 6.89
CA ASP A 146 -17.00 -4.61 6.91
C ASP A 146 -15.66 -3.92 6.70
N VAL A 147 -14.64 -4.45 7.37
CA VAL A 147 -13.24 -4.11 7.14
C VAL A 147 -12.61 -5.23 6.32
N ASN A 148 -12.23 -4.89 5.09
CA ASN A 148 -11.72 -5.82 4.10
C ASN A 148 -10.21 -5.66 3.94
N ILE A 149 -9.51 -6.78 3.78
CA ILE A 149 -8.05 -6.84 3.59
C ILE A 149 -7.78 -7.26 2.16
N ILE A 150 -7.08 -6.41 1.40
CA ILE A 150 -6.77 -6.64 -0.01
C ILE A 150 -5.24 -6.74 -0.13
N PRO A 151 -4.68 -7.96 -0.20
CA PRO A 151 -3.26 -8.12 -0.41
C PRO A 151 -2.86 -7.69 -1.83
N GLU A 152 -1.61 -7.28 -1.99
CA GLU A 152 -0.98 -6.95 -3.27
C GLU A 152 -1.82 -5.96 -4.10
N TYR A 153 -2.30 -4.91 -3.46
CA TYR A 153 -3.17 -3.93 -4.10
C TYR A 153 -2.38 -3.04 -5.08
N PRO A 154 -2.75 -3.01 -6.37
CA PRO A 154 -2.09 -2.16 -7.34
C PRO A 154 -2.61 -0.72 -7.25
N ILE A 155 -1.67 0.22 -7.16
CA ILE A 155 -1.93 1.66 -7.31
C ILE A 155 -1.48 2.07 -8.71
N ALA A 156 -2.43 2.58 -9.50
CA ALA A 156 -2.18 2.92 -10.90
C ALA A 156 -1.12 4.02 -11.06
N LYS A 157 -0.54 4.11 -12.26
CA LYS A 157 0.46 5.13 -12.59
C LYS A 157 -0.15 6.54 -12.41
N THR A 158 0.47 7.32 -11.53
CA THR A 158 0.02 8.66 -11.15
C THR A 158 1.10 9.68 -11.44
N ILE A 159 0.78 10.70 -12.23
CA ILE A 159 1.71 11.80 -12.52
C ILE A 159 1.78 12.69 -11.28
N LEU A 160 2.89 12.68 -10.55
CA LEU A 160 3.10 13.54 -9.36
C LEU A 160 4.03 14.73 -9.66
N ALA A 161 4.84 14.65 -10.71
CA ALA A 161 5.63 15.75 -11.27
C ALA A 161 5.44 15.83 -12.78
N GLU A 162 5.72 16.99 -13.39
CA GLU A 162 5.47 17.27 -14.81
C GLU A 162 6.01 16.21 -15.78
N ASN A 163 7.06 15.48 -15.40
CA ASN A 163 7.76 14.51 -16.23
C ASN A 163 7.96 13.14 -15.55
N ARG A 164 7.34 12.89 -14.40
CA ARG A 164 7.47 11.61 -13.68
C ARG A 164 6.13 11.10 -13.18
N SER A 165 5.89 9.82 -13.44
CA SER A 165 4.77 9.08 -12.88
C SER A 165 5.27 8.04 -11.89
N PHE A 166 4.46 7.78 -10.87
CA PHE A 166 4.74 6.81 -9.82
C PHE A 166 3.58 5.85 -9.70
N GLY A 167 3.87 4.60 -9.38
CA GLY A 167 2.86 3.54 -9.30
C GLY A 167 3.52 2.23 -8.91
N GLY A 168 2.70 1.22 -8.63
CA GLY A 168 3.21 -0.08 -8.20
C GLY A 168 2.19 -0.79 -7.31
N VAL A 169 2.67 -1.77 -6.57
CA VAL A 169 1.86 -2.59 -5.68
C VAL A 169 2.23 -2.25 -4.24
N VAL A 170 1.23 -2.16 -3.37
CA VAL A 170 1.42 -2.13 -1.92
C VAL A 170 1.04 -3.49 -1.35
N ASP A 171 1.72 -3.93 -0.29
CA ASP A 171 1.51 -5.28 0.24
C ASP A 171 0.08 -5.52 0.72
N PHE A 172 -0.55 -4.53 1.37
CA PHE A 172 -1.96 -4.58 1.69
C PHE A 172 -2.64 -3.22 1.60
N LEU A 173 -3.89 -3.24 1.17
CA LEU A 173 -4.85 -2.18 1.39
C LEU A 173 -5.94 -2.70 2.34
N MET A 174 -6.17 -2.03 3.46
CA MET A 174 -7.38 -2.26 4.25
C MET A 174 -8.41 -1.19 3.92
N ALA A 175 -9.63 -1.61 3.62
CA ALA A 175 -10.72 -0.71 3.29
C ALA A 175 -11.93 -1.01 4.19
N LYS A 176 -12.53 0.03 4.79
CA LYS A 176 -13.80 -0.08 5.50
C LYS A 176 -14.94 0.41 4.60
N LEU A 177 -15.98 -0.39 4.43
CA LEU A 177 -17.10 -0.11 3.52
C LEU A 177 -18.41 -0.71 4.06
N PRO A 178 -19.58 -0.32 3.53
CA PRO A 178 -20.82 -1.00 3.82
C PRO A 178 -20.74 -2.50 3.49
N ALA A 179 -21.18 -3.36 4.40
CA ALA A 179 -21.03 -4.82 4.33
C ALA A 179 -21.60 -5.44 3.04
N ARG A 180 -22.66 -4.83 2.49
CA ARG A 180 -23.28 -5.25 1.22
C ARG A 180 -22.34 -5.25 0.01
N TYR A 181 -21.21 -4.56 0.08
CA TYR A 181 -20.24 -4.47 -1.02
C TYR A 181 -19.02 -5.39 -0.84
N THR A 182 -18.90 -6.10 0.28
CA THR A 182 -17.76 -6.98 0.60
C THR A 182 -17.52 -8.03 -0.47
N ASP A 183 -18.55 -8.77 -0.88
CA ASP A 183 -18.42 -9.80 -1.91
C ASP A 183 -17.95 -9.25 -3.25
N HIS A 184 -18.41 -8.06 -3.62
CA HIS A 184 -18.00 -7.40 -4.87
C HIS A 184 -16.52 -6.97 -4.77
N LEU A 185 -16.14 -6.37 -3.65
CA LEU A 185 -14.78 -5.90 -3.39
C LEU A 185 -13.77 -7.05 -3.41
N LEU A 186 -14.04 -8.14 -2.68
CA LEU A 186 -13.10 -9.26 -2.57
C LEU A 186 -12.93 -10.03 -3.88
N ARG A 187 -13.93 -10.01 -4.76
CA ARG A 187 -13.84 -10.63 -6.10
C ARG A 187 -13.04 -9.78 -7.08
N ASN A 188 -13.18 -8.46 -7.03
CA ASN A 188 -12.50 -7.57 -7.94
C ASN A 188 -12.15 -6.22 -7.29
N PRO A 189 -11.07 -6.15 -6.50
CA PRO A 189 -10.82 -4.99 -5.65
C PRO A 189 -10.53 -3.73 -6.46
N VAL A 190 -9.77 -3.85 -7.55
CA VAL A 190 -9.39 -2.71 -8.40
C VAL A 190 -10.60 -2.09 -9.09
N ILE A 191 -11.47 -2.91 -9.69
CA ILE A 191 -12.69 -2.38 -10.33
C ILE A 191 -13.62 -1.77 -9.28
N SER A 192 -13.75 -2.41 -8.12
CA SER A 192 -14.63 -1.95 -7.05
C SER A 192 -14.21 -0.59 -6.50
N LEU A 193 -12.93 -0.41 -6.18
CA LEU A 193 -12.43 0.82 -5.54
C LEU A 193 -12.23 1.99 -6.51
N ASN A 194 -12.22 1.72 -7.82
CA ASN A 194 -12.28 2.76 -8.84
C ASN A 194 -13.73 3.13 -9.22
N ASN A 195 -14.73 2.45 -8.67
CA ASN A 195 -16.12 2.83 -8.87
C ASN A 195 -16.44 4.06 -8.00
N PRO A 196 -16.83 5.21 -8.59
CA PRO A 196 -17.16 6.42 -7.82
C PRO A 196 -18.32 6.21 -6.84
N ASP A 197 -19.23 5.27 -7.12
CA ASP A 197 -20.36 4.94 -6.24
C ASP A 197 -19.96 4.08 -5.03
N LEU A 198 -18.74 3.53 -5.03
CA LEU A 198 -18.18 2.68 -3.97
C LEU A 198 -16.93 3.34 -3.41
N THR A 199 -17.14 4.45 -2.71
CA THR A 199 -16.08 5.11 -1.95
C THR A 199 -15.97 4.48 -0.57
N PRO A 200 -14.81 3.92 -0.19
CA PRO A 200 -14.60 3.43 1.17
C PRO A 200 -14.80 4.53 2.21
N ILE A 201 -15.31 4.16 3.38
CA ILE A 201 -15.36 5.03 4.56
C ILE A 201 -13.93 5.41 4.96
N THR A 202 -13.04 4.42 4.94
CA THR A 202 -11.60 4.61 5.16
C THR A 202 -10.79 3.65 4.27
N SER A 203 -9.55 4.04 3.98
CA SER A 203 -8.57 3.19 3.33
C SER A 203 -7.20 3.41 3.93
N ASN A 204 -6.48 2.32 4.17
CA ASN A 204 -5.18 2.32 4.83
C ASN A 204 -4.21 1.43 4.07
N ILE A 205 -2.99 1.94 3.83
CA ILE A 205 -1.93 1.22 3.12
C ILE A 205 -0.99 0.56 4.13
N PHE A 206 -0.59 -0.68 3.85
CA PHE A 206 0.36 -1.42 4.64
C PHE A 206 1.49 -1.90 3.73
N GLU A 207 2.71 -1.67 4.15
CA GLU A 207 3.91 -2.15 3.48
C GLU A 207 4.64 -3.13 4.40
N ALA A 208 4.82 -4.36 3.91
CA ALA A 208 5.57 -5.40 4.57
C ALA A 208 7.07 -5.18 4.30
N LYS A 209 7.86 -5.05 5.36
CA LYS A 209 9.32 -5.03 5.26
C LYS A 209 9.93 -5.92 6.32
N ARG A 210 10.84 -6.79 5.88
CA ARG A 210 11.56 -7.73 6.74
C ARG A 210 12.44 -7.01 7.76
N ASP A 211 13.36 -6.18 7.28
CA ASP A 211 14.33 -5.46 8.08
C ASP A 211 14.25 -3.97 7.75
N ARG A 212 14.65 -3.10 8.71
CA ARG A 212 14.71 -1.64 8.52
C ARG A 212 13.41 -1.07 7.95
N VAL A 213 12.33 -1.19 8.72
CA VAL A 213 11.02 -0.64 8.36
C VAL A 213 11.09 0.86 8.02
N ASP A 214 12.05 1.61 8.58
CA ASP A 214 12.33 3.01 8.24
C ASP A 214 12.77 3.22 6.77
N ALA A 215 13.44 2.25 6.17
CA ALA A 215 13.93 2.36 4.79
C ALA A 215 12.80 2.40 3.75
N ALA A 216 11.58 1.98 4.12
CA ALA A 216 10.41 2.02 3.25
C ALA A 216 9.67 3.36 3.25
N ILE A 217 10.07 4.33 4.08
CA ILE A 217 9.38 5.63 4.18
C ILE A 217 9.21 6.30 2.81
N PRO A 218 10.23 6.37 1.92
CA PRO A 218 10.04 6.93 0.57
C PRO A 218 8.99 6.20 -0.26
N GLN A 219 9.01 4.87 -0.21
CA GLN A 219 8.07 4.01 -0.92
C GLN A 219 6.62 4.30 -0.48
N VAL A 220 6.36 4.23 0.83
CA VAL A 220 4.98 4.42 1.35
C VAL A 220 4.50 5.85 1.22
N ALA A 221 5.40 6.83 1.29
CA ALA A 221 5.05 8.23 1.07
C ALA A 221 4.57 8.47 -0.37
N LEU A 222 5.21 7.87 -1.38
CA LEU A 222 4.76 7.98 -2.78
C LEU A 222 3.55 7.12 -3.11
N ALA A 223 3.42 5.95 -2.49
CA ALA A 223 2.19 5.17 -2.57
C ALA A 223 1.01 5.98 -2.02
N ALA A 224 1.18 6.59 -0.84
CA ALA A 224 0.18 7.44 -0.22
C ALA A 224 -0.14 8.69 -1.03
N ALA A 225 0.87 9.40 -1.54
CA ALA A 225 0.69 10.57 -2.39
C ALA A 225 -0.07 10.23 -3.68
N SER A 226 0.28 9.10 -4.31
CA SER A 226 -0.39 8.62 -5.53
C SER A 226 -1.85 8.28 -5.25
N HIS A 227 -2.12 7.53 -4.19
CA HIS A 227 -3.48 7.15 -3.77
C HIS A 227 -4.32 8.38 -3.40
N CYS A 228 -3.76 9.32 -2.64
CA CYS A 228 -4.40 10.60 -2.33
C CYS A 228 -4.77 11.38 -3.59
N LYS A 229 -3.88 11.43 -4.58
CA LYS A 229 -4.14 12.13 -5.84
C LYS A 229 -5.23 11.44 -6.68
N GLN A 230 -5.22 10.11 -6.76
CA GLN A 230 -6.21 9.34 -7.52
C GLN A 230 -7.63 9.50 -6.95
N HIS A 231 -7.76 9.47 -5.63
CA HIS A 231 -9.05 9.48 -4.96
C HIS A 231 -9.40 10.84 -4.33
N SER A 232 -8.64 11.88 -4.64
CA SER A 232 -8.80 13.24 -4.08
C SER A 232 -8.88 13.26 -2.55
N LEU A 233 -8.08 12.42 -1.89
CA LEU A 233 -8.05 12.31 -0.43
C LEU A 233 -7.04 13.32 0.16
N PRO A 234 -7.42 14.11 1.18
CA PRO A 234 -6.51 15.06 1.80
C PRO A 234 -5.48 14.37 2.71
N VAL A 235 -5.81 13.21 3.26
CA VAL A 235 -5.00 12.47 4.22
C VAL A 235 -5.10 10.99 3.95
N LEU A 236 -3.97 10.28 4.08
CA LEU A 236 -3.93 8.82 4.11
C LEU A 236 -3.12 8.35 5.32
N ARG A 237 -3.57 7.28 5.96
CA ARG A 237 -2.86 6.65 7.08
C ARG A 237 -2.43 5.26 6.68
N GLY A 238 -1.30 4.80 7.20
CA GLY A 238 -0.81 3.47 6.88
C GLY A 238 0.37 3.08 7.74
N CYS A 239 0.85 1.85 7.62
CA CYS A 239 2.00 1.42 8.38
C CYS A 239 3.03 0.69 7.53
N ILE A 240 4.26 0.71 8.01
CA ILE A 240 5.35 -0.15 7.55
C ILE A 240 5.58 -1.18 8.65
N THR A 241 5.63 -2.46 8.32
CA THR A 241 5.70 -3.50 9.34
C THR A 241 6.40 -4.78 8.88
N SER A 242 7.05 -5.47 9.82
CA SER A 242 7.53 -6.86 9.66
C SER A 242 6.56 -7.88 10.26
N GLY A 243 5.39 -7.43 10.73
CA GLY A 243 4.52 -8.17 11.63
C GLY A 243 4.97 -8.07 13.10
N GLU A 244 6.28 -8.05 13.37
CA GLU A 244 6.84 -7.89 14.72
C GLU A 244 7.05 -6.43 15.09
N GLN A 245 7.57 -5.64 14.15
CA GLN A 245 7.86 -4.22 14.28
C GLN A 245 6.87 -3.40 13.46
N TRP A 246 6.46 -2.25 13.97
CA TRP A 246 5.42 -1.41 13.39
C TRP A 246 5.84 0.06 13.43
N VAL A 247 5.87 0.71 12.27
CA VAL A 247 5.99 2.16 12.14
C VAL A 247 4.73 2.68 11.48
N PHE A 248 4.04 3.54 12.20
CA PHE A 248 2.79 4.15 11.79
C PHE A 248 3.08 5.47 11.08
N PHE A 249 2.48 5.71 9.92
CA PHE A 249 2.61 6.98 9.22
C PHE A 249 1.26 7.63 8.85
N ILE A 250 1.30 8.93 8.68
CA ILE A 250 0.22 9.75 8.14
C ILE A 250 0.80 10.60 7.02
N TYR A 251 0.20 10.50 5.84
CA TYR A 251 0.47 11.38 4.72
C TYR A 251 -0.62 12.44 4.64
N GLU A 252 -0.22 13.71 4.62
CA GLU A 252 -1.09 14.86 4.37
C GLU A 252 -0.73 15.48 3.02
N ALA A 253 -1.69 15.53 2.11
CA ALA A 253 -1.55 16.24 0.84
C ALA A 253 -1.48 17.76 1.11
N LYS A 254 -0.59 18.46 0.40
CA LYS A 254 -0.49 19.92 0.41
C LYS A 254 -0.66 20.45 -1.02
N GLU A 255 -0.82 21.77 -1.17
CA GLU A 255 -0.90 22.40 -2.51
C GLU A 255 0.31 22.05 -3.39
N VAL A 256 1.50 21.95 -2.76
CA VAL A 256 2.73 21.48 -3.39
C VAL A 256 3.32 20.37 -2.52
N GLY A 257 3.43 19.17 -3.08
CA GLY A 257 3.97 18.01 -2.39
C GLY A 257 3.08 17.49 -1.25
N GLY A 258 3.69 17.24 -0.09
CA GLY A 258 3.00 16.66 1.07
C GLY A 258 3.87 16.59 2.32
N LEU A 259 3.27 16.13 3.42
CA LEU A 259 3.98 15.82 4.65
C LEU A 259 3.69 14.35 5.01
N VAL A 260 4.75 13.55 5.16
CA VAL A 260 4.65 12.22 5.76
C VAL A 260 5.21 12.28 7.19
N SER A 261 4.35 12.02 8.17
CA SER A 261 4.70 11.99 9.59
C SER A 261 4.77 10.54 10.06
N CYS A 262 5.91 10.10 10.60
CA CYS A 262 6.14 8.70 11.01
C CYS A 262 6.37 8.57 12.51
N SER A 263 5.78 7.55 13.13
CA SER A 263 5.92 7.28 14.56
C SER A 263 7.31 6.74 14.90
N SER A 264 7.62 6.65 16.19
CA SER A 264 8.63 5.70 16.65
C SER A 264 8.21 4.27 16.31
N GLU A 265 9.18 3.36 16.28
CA GLU A 265 8.91 1.93 16.13
C GLU A 265 8.23 1.36 17.38
N TYR A 266 7.21 0.52 17.17
CA TYR A 266 6.59 -0.32 18.19
C TYR A 266 6.89 -1.78 17.90
N SER A 267 7.09 -2.58 18.95
CA SER A 267 7.34 -4.02 18.79
C SER A 267 6.37 -4.83 19.62
N ILE A 268 5.78 -5.87 19.02
CA ILE A 268 4.97 -6.85 19.77
C ILE A 268 5.74 -7.37 20.98
N GLY A 269 7.04 -7.62 20.81
CA GLY A 269 7.92 -8.13 21.86
C GLY A 269 7.63 -9.59 22.23
N GLN A 270 8.53 -10.21 22.98
CA GLN A 270 8.41 -11.63 23.37
C GLN A 270 7.18 -11.92 24.25
N HIS A 271 6.66 -10.90 24.94
CA HIS A 271 5.53 -11.02 25.85
C HIS A 271 4.34 -10.15 25.44
N PHE A 272 4.22 -9.83 24.15
CA PHE A 272 3.06 -9.11 23.59
C PHE A 272 2.78 -7.74 24.20
N GLN A 273 3.80 -7.08 24.77
CA GLN A 273 3.62 -5.89 25.59
C GLN A 273 2.97 -4.74 24.81
N ASP A 274 3.39 -4.50 23.57
CA ASP A 274 2.79 -3.45 22.73
C ASP A 274 1.71 -3.96 21.78
N LEU A 275 1.41 -5.27 21.78
CA LEU A 275 0.35 -5.82 20.91
C LEU A 275 -0.99 -5.10 21.10
N PRO A 276 -1.48 -4.85 22.34
CA PRO A 276 -2.70 -4.07 22.54
C PRO A 276 -2.61 -2.63 22.01
N LEU A 277 -1.45 -2.00 22.10
CA LEU A 277 -1.25 -0.64 21.61
C LEU A 277 -1.29 -0.61 20.07
N ILE A 278 -0.56 -1.53 19.43
CA ILE A 278 -0.53 -1.69 17.97
C ILE A 278 -1.95 -1.91 17.44
N LEU A 279 -2.69 -2.88 17.99
CA LEU A 279 -4.07 -3.17 17.60
C LEU A 279 -5.01 -1.98 17.85
N GLY A 280 -4.80 -1.25 18.94
CA GLY A 280 -5.52 -0.02 19.25
C GLY A 280 -5.32 1.07 18.20
N ILE A 281 -4.07 1.32 17.80
CA ILE A 281 -3.74 2.30 16.75
C ILE A 281 -4.36 1.89 15.41
N LEU A 282 -4.22 0.62 15.02
CA LEU A 282 -4.83 0.10 13.80
C LEU A 282 -6.34 0.32 13.78
N ARG A 283 -7.00 0.03 14.91
CA ARG A 283 -8.45 0.21 15.03
C ARG A 283 -8.89 1.67 14.98
N ASP A 284 -8.20 2.58 15.68
CA ASP A 284 -8.48 4.02 15.63
C ASP A 284 -8.38 4.57 14.21
N TRP A 285 -7.39 4.11 13.47
CA TRP A 285 -7.09 4.59 12.12
C TRP A 285 -8.08 4.10 11.07
N VAL A 286 -8.49 2.83 11.16
CA VAL A 286 -9.53 2.28 10.29
C VAL A 286 -10.90 2.91 10.60
N CYS A 287 -11.15 3.36 11.84
CA CYS A 287 -12.37 4.12 12.17
C CYS A 287 -12.27 5.63 11.89
N ALA A 288 -11.11 6.15 11.50
CA ALA A 288 -10.83 7.59 11.34
C ALA A 288 -11.19 8.45 12.58
N LEU A 289 -11.19 7.87 13.79
CA LEU A 289 -11.62 8.57 15.00
C LEU A 289 -10.60 9.63 15.47
N LEU A 290 -9.36 9.59 14.96
CA LEU A 290 -8.26 10.50 15.32
C LEU A 290 -8.02 10.57 16.83
N ILE A 291 -8.42 9.53 17.57
CA ILE A 291 -8.35 9.59 19.02
C ILE A 291 -6.89 9.60 19.42
N ILE A 292 -5.99 8.86 18.78
CA ILE A 292 -4.66 8.60 19.38
C ILE A 292 -3.61 9.70 19.06
N LEU A 293 -3.98 10.67 18.22
CA LEU A 293 -3.18 11.85 17.90
C LEU A 293 -3.50 13.05 18.79
#